data_AF-A0A7W1EU41-F1
#
_entry.id   AF-A0A7W1EU41-F1
#
_cell.length_a   1.000
_cell.length_b   1.000
_cell.length_c   1.000
_cell.angle_alpha   90.00
_cell.angle_beta   90.00
_cell.angle_gamma   90.00
#
_symmetry.space_group_name_H-M   'P 1'
#
loop_
_entity.id
_entity.type
_entity.pdbx_description
1 polymer ?
#
loop_
_entity_poly.entity_id
_entity_poly.type
_entity_poly.pdbx_seq_one_letter_code
_entity_poly.pdbx_strand_id
1 'polypeptide(L)'
;MNIFLWILQSFIALAFLYSGISKTIFSEQKLVAIGQTGVAGLPIGVIRFIGIAELLGIVGIILPLLVNIYPLLTSVSAFCLAFIMPFAMMAHYKRKEYKQIAFNLILFTICIFIGIERLP
;
A
#
# COMPACT_ATOMS: atom_id res chain seq x y z
N MET A 1 14.35 19.06 -2.46
CA MET A 1 13.56 18.23 -1.51
C MET A 1 12.21 18.90 -1.31
N ASN A 2 11.14 18.37 -1.88
CA ASN A 2 9.80 18.97 -1.74
C ASN A 2 9.15 18.44 -0.44
N ILE A 3 8.87 19.33 0.52
CA ILE A 3 8.22 18.96 1.81
C ILE A 3 6.91 18.23 1.55
N PHE A 4 6.19 18.61 0.50
CA PHE A 4 4.96 17.96 0.08
C PHE A 4 5.14 16.46 -0.24
N LEU A 5 6.18 16.10 -1.00
CA LEU A 5 6.46 14.70 -1.33
C LEU A 5 6.82 13.87 -0.09
N TRP A 6 7.53 14.46 0.86
CA TRP A 6 7.85 13.81 2.13
C TRP A 6 6.60 13.49 2.95
N ILE A 7 5.64 14.41 3.00
CA ILE A 7 4.36 14.21 3.69
C ILE A 7 3.61 13.05 3.05
N LEU A 8 3.50 13.03 1.72
CA LEU A 8 2.82 11.97 0.99
C LEU A 8 3.51 10.60 1.18
N GLN A 9 4.84 10.55 1.08
CA GLN A 9 5.61 9.31 1.29
C GLN A 9 5.45 8.79 2.71
N SER A 10 5.50 9.66 3.72
CA SER A 10 5.30 9.27 5.12
C SER A 10 3.88 8.77 5.36
N PHE A 11 2.87 9.42 4.77
CA PHE A 11 1.48 8.97 4.85
C PHE A 11 1.28 7.58 4.24
N ILE A 12 1.78 7.36 3.03
CA ILE A 12 1.75 6.04 2.36
C ILE A 12 2.50 5.00 3.19
N ALA A 13 3.71 5.31 3.65
CA ALA A 13 4.49 4.41 4.48
C ALA A 13 3.72 3.96 5.72
N LEU A 14 3.10 4.88 6.47
CA LEU A 14 2.32 4.55 7.66
C LEU A 14 1.07 3.72 7.35
N ALA A 15 0.33 4.09 6.31
CA ALA A 15 -0.89 3.38 5.90
C ALA A 15 -0.58 1.92 5.52
N PHE A 16 0.44 1.72 4.69
CA PHE A 16 0.86 0.39 4.28
C PHE A 16 1.60 -0.35 5.39
N LEU A 17 2.25 0.32 6.34
CA LEU A 17 2.92 -0.35 7.46
C LEU A 17 1.88 -1.00 8.36
N TYR A 18 0.85 -0.24 8.71
CA TYR A 18 -0.29 -0.78 9.43
C TYR A 18 -0.95 -1.94 8.68
N SER A 19 -1.19 -1.77 7.37
CA SER A 19 -1.85 -2.80 6.56
C SER A 19 -0.99 -4.07 6.42
N GLY A 20 0.27 -3.92 6.06
CA GLY A 20 1.22 -5.01 5.85
C GLY A 20 1.51 -5.80 7.11
N ILE A 21 1.73 -5.14 8.26
CA ILE A 21 1.88 -5.82 9.56
C ILE A 21 0.61 -6.60 9.88
N SER A 22 -0.55 -5.96 9.76
CA SER A 22 -1.84 -6.61 10.07
C SER A 22 -2.04 -7.85 9.21
N LYS A 23 -1.81 -7.75 7.89
CA LYS A 23 -1.94 -8.88 6.94
C LYS A 23 -0.90 -9.97 7.15
N THR A 24 0.24 -9.65 7.76
CA THR A 24 1.32 -10.61 8.08
C THR A 24 1.12 -11.33 9.41
N ILE A 25 0.39 -10.74 10.36
CA ILE A 25 0.20 -11.31 11.71
C ILE A 25 -1.21 -11.87 11.91
N PHE A 26 -2.25 -11.12 11.56
CA PHE A 26 -3.62 -11.48 11.95
C PHE A 26 -4.26 -12.51 11.03
N SER A 27 -5.26 -13.22 11.54
CA SER A 27 -6.12 -14.09 10.75
C SER A 27 -7.04 -13.25 9.84
N GLU A 28 -7.54 -13.86 8.78
CA GLU A 28 -8.53 -13.23 7.87
C GLU A 28 -9.72 -12.67 8.65
N GLN A 29 -10.32 -13.46 9.55
CA GLN A 29 -11.47 -13.05 10.36
C GLN A 29 -11.18 -11.78 11.18
N LYS A 30 -9.99 -11.70 11.79
CA LYS A 30 -9.57 -10.52 12.55
C LYS A 30 -9.32 -9.32 11.65
N LEU A 31 -8.74 -9.52 10.45
CA LEU A 31 -8.54 -8.46 9.46
C LEU A 31 -9.86 -7.85 8.99
N VAL A 32 -10.85 -8.70 8.71
CA VAL A 32 -12.20 -8.27 8.33
C VAL A 32 -12.85 -7.49 9.47
N ALA A 33 -12.72 -7.97 10.72
CA ALA A 33 -13.29 -7.32 11.90
C ALA A 33 -12.70 -5.92 12.16
N ILE A 34 -11.43 -5.68 11.84
CA ILE A 34 -10.78 -4.35 11.96
C ILE A 34 -10.94 -3.48 10.71
N GLY A 35 -11.81 -3.87 9.77
CA GLY A 35 -12.15 -3.06 8.59
C GLY A 35 -11.27 -3.30 7.36
N GLN A 36 -10.34 -4.25 7.38
CA GLN A 36 -9.59 -4.67 6.18
C GLN A 36 -10.37 -5.72 5.38
N THR A 37 -11.62 -5.41 5.04
CA THR A 37 -12.56 -6.32 4.37
C THR A 37 -12.11 -6.77 2.97
N GLY A 38 -11.13 -6.09 2.37
CA GLY A 38 -10.54 -6.44 1.08
C GLY A 38 -9.89 -7.83 1.04
N VAL A 39 -9.54 -8.42 2.20
CA VAL A 39 -8.95 -9.76 2.28
C VAL A 39 -9.98 -10.89 2.46
N ALA A 40 -11.26 -10.57 2.63
CA ALA A 40 -12.27 -11.58 2.89
C ALA A 40 -12.39 -12.59 1.74
N GLY A 41 -12.43 -13.88 2.08
CA GLY A 41 -12.47 -15.01 1.16
C GLY A 41 -11.14 -15.34 0.49
N LEU A 42 -10.04 -14.67 0.85
CA LEU A 42 -8.70 -14.99 0.32
C LEU A 42 -8.02 -16.08 1.17
N PRO A 43 -7.30 -17.03 0.55
CA PRO A 43 -6.47 -17.97 1.29
C PRO A 43 -5.43 -17.22 2.14
N ILE A 44 -5.16 -17.71 3.35
CA ILE A 44 -4.22 -17.06 4.27
C ILE A 44 -2.82 -16.84 3.65
N GLY A 45 -2.35 -17.78 2.82
CA GLY A 45 -1.07 -17.64 2.11
C GLY A 45 -1.03 -16.42 1.17
N VAL A 46 -2.15 -16.12 0.49
CA VAL A 46 -2.28 -14.93 -0.36
C VAL A 46 -2.29 -13.66 0.50
N ILE A 47 -2.99 -13.67 1.62
CA ILE A 47 -3.02 -12.54 2.56
C ILE A 47 -1.61 -12.23 3.08
N ARG A 48 -0.85 -13.27 3.45
CA ARG A 48 0.55 -13.13 3.90
C ARG A 48 1.45 -12.62 2.78
N PHE A 49 1.30 -13.13 1.57
CA PHE A 49 2.05 -12.64 0.41
C PHE A 49 1.81 -11.15 0.16
N ILE A 50 0.54 -10.70 0.18
CA ILE A 50 0.19 -9.28 0.06
C ILE A 50 0.81 -8.47 1.20
N GLY A 51 0.70 -8.95 2.45
CA GLY A 51 1.27 -8.27 3.61
C GLY A 51 2.78 -8.07 3.50
N ILE A 52 3.51 -9.12 3.09
CA ILE A 52 4.96 -9.05 2.89
C ILE A 52 5.31 -8.11 1.72
N ALA A 53 4.57 -8.19 0.61
CA ALA A 53 4.78 -7.31 -0.55
C ALA A 53 4.56 -5.83 -0.19
N GLU A 54 3.55 -5.51 0.62
CA GLU A 54 3.31 -4.18 1.16
C GLU A 54 4.49 -3.72 2.03
N LEU A 55 4.99 -4.56 2.92
CA LEU A 55 6.14 -4.26 3.77
C LEU A 55 7.41 -3.99 2.95
N LEU A 56 7.67 -4.79 1.91
CA LEU A 56 8.79 -4.56 1.00
C LEU A 56 8.65 -3.24 0.23
N GLY A 57 7.44 -2.90 -0.21
CA GLY A 57 7.14 -1.62 -0.85
C GLY A 57 7.44 -0.42 0.06
N ILE A 58 7.10 -0.51 1.35
CA ILE A 58 7.41 0.53 2.33
C ILE A 58 8.91 0.67 2.51
N VAL A 59 9.64 -0.45 2.62
CA VAL A 59 11.10 -0.42 2.70
C VAL A 59 11.66 0.31 1.49
N GLY A 60 11.19 0.02 0.27
CA GLY A 60 11.66 0.72 -0.93
C GLY A 60 11.24 2.20 -1.04
N ILE A 61 10.17 2.63 -0.34
CA ILE A 61 9.83 4.06 -0.20
C ILE A 61 10.69 4.75 0.85
N ILE A 62 10.96 4.12 2.00
CA ILE A 62 11.69 4.73 3.12
C ILE A 62 13.21 4.69 2.93
N LEU A 63 13.76 3.60 2.39
CA LEU A 63 15.21 3.42 2.30
C LEU A 63 15.90 4.56 1.53
N PRO A 64 15.40 5.04 0.38
CA PRO A 64 16.05 6.12 -0.35
C PRO A 64 16.00 7.46 0.38
N LEU A 65 15.04 7.64 1.30
CA LEU A 65 14.98 8.82 2.17
C LEU A 65 16.12 8.86 3.19
N LEU A 66 16.61 7.69 3.62
CA LEU A 66 17.66 7.57 4.63
C LEU A 66 19.07 7.56 4.02
N VAL A 67 19.23 6.99 2.82
CA VAL A 67 20.56 6.71 2.26
C VAL A 67 20.86 7.50 0.98
N ASN A 68 19.91 8.23 0.40
CA ASN A 68 20.08 8.99 -0.86
C ASN A 68 20.57 8.13 -2.06
N ILE A 69 20.34 6.82 -2.00
CA ILE A 69 20.80 5.85 -2.99
C ILE A 69 19.57 5.24 -3.69
N TYR A 70 19.63 5.15 -5.02
CA TYR A 70 18.60 4.62 -5.94
C TYR A 70 17.22 5.30 -5.87
N PRO A 71 17.06 6.54 -6.40
CA PRO A 71 15.75 7.21 -6.55
C PRO A 71 14.71 6.34 -7.27
N LEU A 72 15.17 5.54 -8.22
CA LEU A 72 14.35 4.59 -8.98
C LEU A 72 13.65 3.55 -8.07
N LEU A 73 14.25 3.19 -6.93
CA LEU A 73 13.67 2.22 -6.00
C LEU A 73 12.39 2.77 -5.36
N THR A 74 12.34 4.06 -5.03
CA THR A 74 11.11 4.71 -4.54
C THR A 74 10.03 4.65 -5.62
N SER A 75 10.37 4.96 -6.86
CA SER A 75 9.39 4.97 -7.96
C SER A 75 8.80 3.59 -8.21
N VAL A 76 9.67 2.58 -8.33
CA VAL A 76 9.25 1.19 -8.53
C VAL A 76 8.38 0.72 -7.36
N SER A 77 8.77 1.02 -6.13
CA SER A 77 8.00 0.62 -4.94
C SER A 77 6.63 1.29 -4.89
N ALA A 78 6.56 2.58 -5.24
CA ALA A 78 5.30 3.30 -5.31
C ALA A 78 4.38 2.72 -6.41
N PHE A 79 4.91 2.35 -7.57
CA PHE A 79 4.13 1.68 -8.61
C PHE A 79 3.68 0.27 -8.21
N CYS A 80 4.52 -0.50 -7.51
CA CYS A 80 4.14 -1.81 -6.97
C CYS A 80 3.00 -1.68 -5.94
N LEU A 81 3.07 -0.70 -5.04
CA LEU A 81 2.00 -0.41 -4.10
C LEU A 81 0.73 0.12 -4.79
N ALA A 82 0.88 0.88 -5.88
CA ALA A 82 -0.27 1.26 -6.70
C ALA A 82 -0.91 0.03 -7.38
N PHE A 83 -0.10 -0.90 -7.88
CA PHE A 83 -0.57 -2.09 -8.59
C PHE A 83 -1.46 -3.01 -7.75
N ILE A 84 -1.25 -3.09 -6.44
CA ILE A 84 -2.11 -3.89 -5.55
C ILE A 84 -3.48 -3.24 -5.27
N MET A 85 -3.62 -1.92 -5.40
CA MET A 85 -4.85 -1.19 -5.08
C MET A 85 -6.05 -1.57 -5.97
N PRO A 86 -5.93 -1.75 -7.30
CA PRO A 86 -7.01 -2.23 -8.15
C PRO A 86 -7.63 -3.55 -7.67
N PHE A 87 -6.83 -4.49 -7.20
CA PHE A 87 -7.33 -5.77 -6.68
C PHE A 87 -8.15 -5.56 -5.40
N ALA A 88 -7.68 -4.71 -4.49
CA ALA A 88 -8.43 -4.33 -3.29
C ALA A 88 -9.73 -3.60 -3.64
N MET A 89 -9.69 -2.63 -4.57
CA MET A 89 -10.88 -1.90 -5.04
C MET A 89 -11.92 -2.84 -5.65
N MET A 90 -11.50 -3.82 -6.46
CA MET A 90 -12.41 -4.83 -7.02
C MET A 90 -13.06 -5.68 -5.91
N ALA A 91 -12.32 -6.03 -4.86
CA ALA A 91 -12.84 -6.76 -3.71
C ALA A 91 -13.88 -5.94 -2.93
N HIS A 92 -13.68 -4.64 -2.77
CA HIS A 92 -14.62 -3.72 -2.13
C HIS A 92 -15.85 -3.42 -3.01
N TYR A 93 -15.67 -3.33 -4.33
CA TYR A 93 -16.76 -3.13 -5.30
C TYR A 93 -17.77 -4.27 -5.25
N LYS A 94 -17.30 -5.52 -5.22
CA LYS A 94 -18.16 -6.71 -5.05
C LYS A 94 -19.00 -6.68 -3.77
N ARG A 95 -18.54 -5.95 -2.74
CA ARG A 95 -19.20 -5.80 -1.43
C ARG A 95 -19.99 -4.50 -1.28
N LYS A 96 -20.02 -3.65 -2.32
CA LYS A 96 -20.65 -2.31 -2.32
C LYS A 96 -20.08 -1.37 -1.25
N GLU A 97 -18.80 -1.54 -0.91
CA GLU A 97 -18.08 -0.76 0.09
C GLU A 97 -17.46 0.50 -0.53
N TYR A 98 -18.28 1.45 -0.96
CA TYR A 98 -17.83 2.62 -1.74
C TYR A 98 -16.83 3.52 -0.99
N LYS A 99 -16.92 3.58 0.35
CA LYS A 99 -15.96 4.34 1.17
C LYS A 99 -14.56 3.76 1.07
N GLN A 100 -14.43 2.43 1.12
CA GLN A 100 -13.17 1.73 1.00
C GLN A 100 -12.61 1.80 -0.42
N ILE A 101 -13.47 1.82 -1.44
CA ILE A 101 -13.04 2.07 -2.83
C ILE A 101 -12.42 3.48 -2.95
N ALA A 102 -13.10 4.51 -2.43
CA ALA A 102 -12.59 5.87 -2.45
C ALA A 102 -11.25 6.00 -1.70
N PHE A 103 -11.12 5.35 -0.53
CA PHE A 103 -9.86 5.33 0.22
C PHE A 103 -8.72 4.67 -0.55
N ASN A 104 -8.95 3.50 -1.17
CA ASN A 104 -7.95 2.84 -2.02
C ASN A 104 -7.60 3.68 -3.25
N LEU A 105 -8.57 4.39 -3.84
CA LEU A 105 -8.32 5.28 -4.97
C LEU A 105 -7.43 6.47 -4.59
N ILE A 106 -7.60 7.02 -3.38
CA ILE A 106 -6.72 8.06 -2.84
C ILE A 106 -5.30 7.52 -2.68
N LEU A 107 -5.13 6.35 -2.03
CA LEU A 107 -3.83 5.72 -1.86
C LEU A 107 -3.16 5.41 -3.21
N PHE A 108 -3.93 4.86 -4.16
CA PHE A 108 -3.48 4.61 -5.53
C PHE A 108 -2.95 5.87 -6.19
N THR A 109 -3.73 6.95 -6.15
CA THR A 109 -3.36 8.23 -6.79
C THR A 109 -2.09 8.81 -6.18
N ILE A 110 -1.97 8.78 -4.85
CA ILE A 110 -0.77 9.24 -4.15
C ILE A 110 0.45 8.38 -4.54
N CYS A 111 0.31 7.06 -4.61
CA CYS A 111 1.39 6.16 -5.02
C CYS A 111 1.84 6.43 -6.47
N ILE A 112 0.91 6.59 -7.42
CA ILE A 112 1.24 6.95 -8.80
C ILE A 112 1.97 8.30 -8.84
N PHE A 113 1.47 9.30 -8.12
CA PHE A 113 2.09 10.62 -8.06
C PHE A 113 3.52 10.57 -7.50
N ILE A 114 3.74 9.86 -6.39
CA ILE A 114 5.08 9.64 -5.83
C ILE A 114 5.99 8.93 -6.85
N GLY A 115 5.45 7.93 -7.55
CA GLY A 115 6.19 7.17 -8.56
C GLY A 115 6.68 8.03 -9.71
N ILE A 116 5.81 8.91 -10.22
CA ILE A 116 6.12 9.83 -11.32
C ILE A 116 7.14 10.88 -10.89
N GLU A 117 6.92 11.53 -9.75
CA GLU A 117 7.78 12.62 -9.25
C GLU A 117 9.19 12.16 -8.83
N ARG A 118 9.39 10.85 -8.67
CA ARG A 118 10.70 10.26 -8.31
C ARG A 118 11.38 9.55 -9.48
N LEU A 119 10.76 9.51 -10.66
CA LEU A 119 11.41 9.04 -11.88
C LEU A 119 12.65 9.92 -12.17
N PRO A 120 13.79 9.31 -12.57
CA PRO A 120 15.01 10.03 -12.94
C PRO A 120 14.88 10.77 -14.28
#